data_AF-B7Q1U7-F1
#
_entry.id   AF-B7Q1U7-F1
#
_cell.length_a   1.000
_cell.length_b   1.000
_cell.length_c   1.000
_cell.angle_alpha   90.00
_cell.angle_beta   90.00
_cell.angle_gamma   90.00
#
_symmetry.space_group_name_H-M   'P 1'
#
loop_
_entity.id
_entity.type
_entity.pdbx_description
1 polymer ?
#
loop_
_entity_poly.entity_id
_entity_poly.type
_entity_poly.pdbx_seq_one_letter_code
_entity_poly.pdbx_strand_id
1 'polypeptide(L)' 'IAGDAILKACVQIVTVNGIPLAIMSDSGFREIMDPLPKAFRNEISVNPHNISDKVIERAAKIRDAIKGEIERR' A
#
# COMPACT_ATOMS: atom_id res chain seq x y z
N ILE A 1 -10.50 9.14 4.65
CA ILE A 1 -9.46 10.22 4.65
C ILE A 1 -8.20 9.78 5.41
N ALA A 2 -8.24 9.52 6.72
CA ALA A 2 -7.03 9.10 7.47
C ALA A 2 -6.59 7.66 7.17
N GLY A 3 -7.54 6.73 6.98
CA GLY A 3 -7.21 5.34 6.69
C GLY A 3 -6.57 5.08 5.33
N ASP A 4 -7.04 5.82 4.32
CA ASP A 4 -6.45 5.79 2.98
C ASP A 4 -4.99 6.28 2.99
N ALA A 5 -4.66 7.22 3.89
CA ALA A 5 -3.30 7.72 4.04
C ALA A 5 -2.37 6.64 4.58
N ILE A 6 -2.83 5.81 5.53
CA ILE A 6 -2.05 4.69 6.09
C ILE A 6 -1.78 3.63 5.02
N LEU A 7 -2.80 3.23 4.24
CA LEU A 7 -2.62 2.30 3.13
C LEU A 7 -1.66 2.84 2.08
N LYS A 8 -1.81 4.12 1.71
CA LYS A 8 -0.91 4.79 0.77
C LYS A 8 0.54 4.82 1.28
N ALA A 9 0.74 5.08 2.56
CA ALA A 9 2.07 5.06 3.18
C ALA A 9 2.69 3.65 3.14
N CYS A 10 1.92 2.62 3.46
CA CYS A 10 2.38 1.22 3.39
C CYS A 10 2.78 0.81 1.97
N VAL A 11 1.99 1.20 0.96
CA VAL A 11 2.34 1.00 -0.45
C VAL A 11 3.64 1.74 -0.80
N GLN A 12 3.79 3.00 -0.38
CA GLN A 12 4.99 3.79 -0.64
C GLN A 12 6.25 3.19 0.02
N ILE A 13 6.14 2.67 1.24
CA ILE A 13 7.21 1.95 1.94
C ILE A 13 7.73 0.80 1.06
N VAL A 14 6.83 0.02 0.48
CA VAL A 14 7.20 -1.15 -0.32
C VAL A 14 7.72 -0.76 -1.71
N THR A 15 7.10 0.22 -2.36
CA THR A 15 7.43 0.54 -3.76
C THR A 15 8.53 1.59 -3.91
N VAL A 16 8.47 2.68 -3.14
CA VAL A 16 9.37 3.84 -3.30
C VAL A 16 10.58 3.68 -2.41
N ASN A 17 10.38 3.27 -1.15
CA ASN A 17 11.48 3.14 -0.20
C ASN A 17 12.21 1.78 -0.34
N GLY A 18 11.68 0.88 -1.17
CA GLY A 18 12.30 -0.42 -1.45
C GLY A 18 12.30 -1.39 -0.27
N ILE A 19 11.47 -1.15 0.75
CA ILE A 19 11.38 -2.04 1.91
C ILE A 19 10.63 -3.33 1.48
N PRO A 20 11.15 -4.53 1.80
CA PRO A 20 10.47 -5.77 1.47
C PRO A 20 9.05 -5.83 2.04
N LEU A 21 8.12 -6.43 1.29
CA LEU A 21 6.73 -6.64 1.74
C LEU A 21 6.66 -7.41 3.08
N ALA A 22 7.69 -8.19 3.40
CA ALA A 22 7.84 -8.90 4.67
C ALA A 22 7.72 -7.99 5.91
N ILE A 23 8.01 -6.68 5.81
CA ILE A 23 7.84 -5.73 6.92
C ILE A 23 6.40 -5.71 7.46
N MET A 24 5.41 -6.02 6.62
CA MET A 24 3.99 -6.06 7.02
C MET A 24 3.70 -7.16 8.06
N SER A 25 4.64 -8.09 8.24
CA SER A 25 4.60 -9.16 9.23
C SER A 25 5.65 -8.98 10.36
N ASP A 26 6.48 -7.93 10.31
CA ASP A 26 7.48 -7.68 11.36
C ASP A 26 6.79 -7.29 12.67
N SER A 27 7.25 -7.86 13.78
CA SER A 27 6.61 -7.67 15.10
C SER A 27 6.53 -6.20 15.51
N GLY A 28 7.63 -5.45 15.39
CA GLY A 28 7.64 -4.01 15.73
C GLY A 28 6.74 -3.18 14.82
N PHE A 29 6.60 -3.56 13.55
CA PHE A 29 5.67 -2.91 12.64
C PHE A 29 4.22 -3.25 13.02
N ARG A 30 3.92 -4.50 13.37
CA ARG A 30 2.59 -4.91 13.88
C ARG A 30 2.23 -4.21 15.18
N GLU A 31 3.15 -4.05 16.11
CA GLU A 31 2.93 -3.31 17.35
C GLU A 31 2.46 -1.86 17.10
N ILE A 32 2.99 -1.22 16.06
CA ILE A 32 2.58 0.14 15.65
C ILE A 32 1.21 0.11 14.94
N MET A 33 0.97 -0.90 14.10
CA MET A 33 -0.17 -0.92 13.17
C MET A 33 -1.44 -1.54 13.76
N ASP A 34 -1.33 -2.53 14.64
CA ASP A 34 -2.45 -3.26 15.25
C ASP A 34 -3.42 -2.40 16.07
N PRO A 35 -2.97 -1.32 16.75
CA PRO A 35 -3.88 -0.40 17.42
C PRO A 35 -4.73 0.43 16.44
N LEU A 36 -4.27 0.63 15.20
CA LEU A 36 -4.88 1.57 14.26
C LEU A 36 -6.28 1.13 13.80
N PRO A 37 -6.54 -0.14 13.43
CA PRO A 37 -7.90 -0.59 13.11
C PRO A 37 -8.92 -0.18 14.18
N LYS A 38 -8.61 -0.37 15.47
CA LYS A 38 -9.52 0.04 16.56
C LYS A 38 -9.70 1.55 16.63
N ALA A 39 -8.63 2.32 16.44
CA ALA A 39 -8.68 3.78 16.41
C ALA A 39 -9.52 4.33 15.23
N PHE A 40 -9.58 3.57 14.13
CA PHE A 40 -10.31 3.93 12.91
C PHE A 40 -11.58 3.09 12.70
N ARG A 41 -12.24 2.63 13.77
CA ARG A 41 -13.53 1.90 13.71
C ARG A 41 -13.52 0.67 12.78
N ASN A 42 -12.36 0.03 12.65
CA ASN A 42 -12.08 -1.10 11.74
C ASN A 42 -12.30 -0.79 10.25
N GLU A 43 -12.28 0.49 9.86
CA GLU A 43 -12.33 0.93 8.45
C GLU A 43 -11.00 0.68 7.71
N ILE A 44 -9.97 0.20 8.42
CA ILE A 44 -8.64 -0.06 7.88
C ILE A 44 -8.24 -1.49 8.22
N SER A 45 -7.75 -2.19 7.19
CA SER A 45 -6.98 -3.41 7.34
C SER A 45 -5.64 -3.20 6.66
N VAL A 46 -4.54 -3.54 7.31
CA VAL A 46 -3.19 -3.56 6.69
C VAL A 46 -2.61 -4.94 6.89
N ASN A 47 -2.33 -5.62 5.78
CA ASN A 47 -1.71 -6.93 5.77
C ASN A 47 -0.92 -7.12 4.46
N PRO A 48 -0.03 -8.13 4.38
CA PRO A 48 0.78 -8.34 3.19
C PRO A 48 -0.05 -8.49 1.91
N HIS A 49 -1.21 -9.16 1.97
CA HIS A 49 -2.06 -9.41 0.80
C HIS A 49 -2.65 -8.13 0.25
N ASN A 50 -3.31 -7.31 1.08
CA ASN A 50 -3.97 -6.11 0.59
C ASN A 50 -2.98 -5.02 0.13
N ILE A 51 -1.79 -4.97 0.73
CA ILE A 51 -0.72 -4.08 0.26
C ILE A 51 -0.19 -4.58 -1.08
N SER A 52 0.01 -5.89 -1.25
CA SER A 52 0.41 -6.47 -2.53
C SER A 52 -0.59 -6.15 -3.64
N ASP A 53 -1.89 -6.34 -3.38
CA ASP A 53 -2.95 -6.01 -4.35
C ASP A 53 -2.91 -4.54 -4.74
N LYS A 54 -2.74 -3.63 -3.78
CA LYS A 54 -2.63 -2.19 -4.05
C LYS A 54 -1.38 -1.81 -4.83
N VAL A 55 -0.26 -2.50 -4.61
CA VAL A 55 0.96 -2.34 -5.41
C VAL A 55 0.70 -2.75 -6.87
N ILE A 56 0.07 -3.91 -7.09
CA ILE A 56 -0.26 -4.41 -8.42
C ILE A 56 -1.22 -3.45 -9.13
N GLU A 57 -2.28 -3.00 -8.45
CA GLU A 57 -3.26 -2.05 -8.98
C GLU A 57 -2.57 -0.74 -9.41
N ARG A 58 -1.66 -0.22 -8.57
CA ARG A 58 -0.93 1.00 -8.88
C ARG A 58 0.05 0.83 -10.04
N ALA A 59 0.76 -0.30 -10.09
CA ALA A 59 1.65 -0.62 -11.19
C ALA A 59 0.88 -0.73 -12.52
N ALA A 60 -0.29 -1.37 -12.52
CA ALA A 60 -1.15 -1.47 -13.69
C ALA A 60 -1.56 -0.08 -14.21
N LYS A 61 -2.06 0.80 -13.32
CA LYS A 61 -2.42 2.19 -13.69
C LYS A 61 -1.26 2.97 -14.30
N ILE A 62 -0.05 2.82 -13.77
CA ILE A 62 1.14 3.48 -14.32
C ILE A 62 1.47 2.94 -15.71
N ARG A 63 1.46 1.61 -15.90
CA ARG A 63 1.70 1.01 -17.22
C ARG A 63 0.67 1.46 -18.25
N ASP A 64 -0.61 1.49 -17.87
CA ASP A 64 -1.69 1.90 -18.76
C ASP A 64 -1.56 3.37 -19.15
N ALA A 65 -1.16 4.23 -18.21
CA ALA A 65 -0.88 5.64 -18.49
C ALA A 65 0.27 5.81 -19.49
N ILE A 66 1.38 5.08 -19.31
CA ILE A 66 2.53 5.09 -20.22
C ILE A 66 2.12 4.56 -21.60
N LYS A 67 1.39 3.44 -21.65
CA LYS A 67 0.89 2.85 -22.90
C LYS A 67 0.02 3.85 -23.67
N GLY A 68 -0.92 4.50 -22.99
CA GLY A 68 -1.77 5.50 -23.61
C GLY A 68 -1.00 6.74 -24.08
N GLU A 69 0.10 7.12 -23.41
CA GLU A 69 0.98 8.19 -23.90
C GLU A 69 1.70 7.79 -25.18
N ILE A 70 2.20 6.55 -25.26
CA ILE A 70 2.86 6.01 -26.45
C ILE A 70 1.89 5.95 -27.64
N GLU A 71 0.66 5.49 -27.42
CA GLU A 71 -0.37 5.37 -28.48
C GLU A 71 -0.87 6.73 -29.00
N ARG A 72 -0.70 7.81 -28.24
CA ARG A 72 -1.06 9.18 -28.63
C ARG A 72 0.06 9.94 -29.36
N ARG A 73 1.25 9.37 -29.46
CA ARG A 73 2.39 9.91 -30.22
C ARG A 73 2.38 9.38 -31.64
#